data_AF-A0A818NHI2-F1
#
_entry.id   AF-A0A818NHI2-F1
#
_cell.length_a   1.000
_cell.length_b   1.000
_cell.length_c   1.000
_cell.angle_alpha   90.00
_cell.angle_beta   90.00
_cell.angle_gamma   90.00
#
_symmetry.space_group_name_H-M   'P 1'
#
loop_
_entity.id
_entity.type
_entity.pdbx_description
1 polymer ?
#
loop_
_entity_poly.entity_id
_entity_poly.type
_entity_poly.pdbx_seq_one_letter_code
_entity_poly.pdbx_strand_id
1 'polypeptide(L)'
;LLDKVQKIINKLPYRQHELEKEFIRIHDQIKNDLFEVINKAGEVLDADLALPYDDIEDVDESDNEKENYELELYSINDQRSSKFDYLKQNTTSNNSYEFHTLKKRVVTCWNTILIMLRSYEFNIPGIEIILRCLKLFDLILTPTENEIVRDLVDFLGSFETTTTILSASKSYSTMSLCLLLRIVGNKYLDWNSAERELAENF
;
A
#
# COMPACT_ATOMS: atom_id res chain seq x y z
N LEU A 1 17.83 -3.99 -3.08
CA LEU A 1 16.49 -3.70 -3.66
C LEU A 1 16.56 -3.69 -5.19
N LEU A 2 17.53 -2.97 -5.77
CA LEU A 2 17.81 -2.88 -7.21
C LEU A 2 17.91 -4.24 -7.91
N ASP A 3 18.64 -5.22 -7.34
CA ASP A 3 18.74 -6.57 -7.91
C ASP A 3 17.40 -7.31 -8.03
N LYS A 4 16.44 -7.01 -7.14
CA LYS A 4 15.10 -7.61 -7.19
C LYS A 4 14.28 -6.97 -8.30
N VAL A 5 14.43 -5.66 -8.52
CA VAL A 5 13.77 -4.92 -9.60
C VAL A 5 14.30 -5.38 -10.97
N GLN A 6 15.62 -5.53 -11.12
CA GLN A 6 16.22 -6.05 -12.36
C GLN A 6 15.72 -7.47 -12.69
N LYS A 7 15.59 -8.35 -11.67
CA LYS A 7 15.03 -9.70 -11.85
C LYS A 7 13.56 -9.70 -12.29
N ILE A 8 12.79 -8.65 -11.98
CA ILE A 8 11.39 -8.50 -12.40
C ILE A 8 11.33 -7.98 -13.85
N ILE A 9 12.15 -6.99 -14.18
CA ILE A 9 12.27 -6.44 -15.55
C ILE A 9 12.67 -7.54 -16.53
N ASN A 10 13.64 -8.38 -16.18
CA ASN A 10 14.10 -9.50 -17.01
C ASN A 10 13.05 -10.60 -17.21
N LYS A 11 11.96 -10.63 -16.42
CA LYS A 11 10.88 -11.62 -16.53
C LYS A 11 9.69 -11.10 -17.36
N LEU A 12 9.72 -9.85 -17.82
CA LEU A 12 8.66 -9.23 -18.62
C LEU A 12 9.08 -9.19 -20.10
N PRO A 13 8.60 -10.12 -20.95
CA PRO A 13 9.04 -10.19 -22.35
C PRO A 13 8.53 -9.03 -23.22
N TYR A 14 7.52 -8.29 -22.76
CA TYR A 14 6.94 -7.15 -23.47
C TYR A 14 7.35 -5.85 -22.76
N ARG A 15 7.92 -4.89 -23.51
CA ARG A 15 8.47 -3.60 -23.01
C ARG A 15 9.71 -3.67 -22.10
N GLN A 16 10.43 -4.79 -22.08
CA GLN A 16 11.69 -4.92 -21.33
C GLN A 16 12.66 -3.77 -21.60
N HIS A 17 12.87 -3.42 -22.87
CA HIS A 17 13.81 -2.39 -23.28
C HIS A 17 13.44 -0.97 -22.80
N GLU A 18 12.14 -0.64 -22.69
CA GLU A 18 11.68 0.65 -22.17
C GLU A 18 11.93 0.72 -20.65
N LEU A 19 11.60 -0.35 -19.94
CA LEU A 19 11.78 -0.45 -18.49
C LEU A 19 13.26 -0.49 -18.09
N GLU A 20 14.10 -1.14 -18.88
CA GLU A 20 15.54 -1.18 -18.65
C GLU A 20 16.18 0.20 -18.86
N LYS A 21 15.71 0.96 -19.85
CA LYS A 21 16.17 2.34 -20.07
C LYS A 21 15.79 3.28 -18.92
N GLU A 22 14.56 3.19 -18.42
CA GLU A 22 14.11 3.98 -17.25
C GLU A 22 14.83 3.52 -15.97
N PHE A 23 15.09 2.23 -15.80
CA PHE A 23 15.84 1.71 -14.66
C PHE A 23 17.29 2.25 -14.65
N ILE A 24 17.98 2.24 -15.79
CA ILE A 24 19.33 2.80 -15.92
C ILE A 24 19.32 4.30 -15.59
N ARG A 25 18.34 5.05 -16.15
CA ARG A 25 18.20 6.49 -15.90
C ARG A 25 18.02 6.79 -14.40
N ILE A 26 17.13 6.08 -13.72
CA ILE A 26 16.87 6.27 -12.28
C ILE A 26 18.10 5.88 -11.47
N HIS A 27 18.77 4.78 -11.84
CA HIS A 27 19.98 4.33 -11.16
C HIS A 27 21.12 5.37 -11.25
N ASP A 28 21.32 5.95 -12.43
CA ASP A 28 22.33 7.00 -12.63
C ASP A 28 21.97 8.28 -11.88
N GLN A 29 20.68 8.64 -11.82
CA GLN A 29 20.23 9.78 -11.04
C GLN A 29 20.48 9.58 -9.53
N ILE A 30 20.10 8.43 -8.97
CA ILE A 30 20.37 8.12 -7.55
C ILE A 30 21.88 8.12 -7.25
N LYS A 31 22.69 7.60 -8.18
CA LYS A 31 24.14 7.60 -8.03
C LYS A 31 24.69 9.02 -8.02
N ASN A 32 24.24 9.88 -8.92
CA ASN A 32 24.66 11.28 -8.96
C ASN A 32 24.24 12.04 -7.70
N ASP A 33 23.01 11.85 -7.23
CA ASP A 33 22.50 12.47 -6.00
C ASP A 33 23.33 12.01 -4.78
N LEU A 34 23.71 10.72 -4.72
CA LEU A 34 24.57 10.20 -3.66
C LEU A 34 25.99 10.79 -3.72
N PHE A 35 26.57 10.95 -4.92
CA PHE A 35 27.86 11.61 -5.09
C PHE A 35 27.82 13.08 -4.67
N GLU A 36 26.74 13.79 -4.97
CA GLU A 36 26.57 15.18 -4.55
C GLU A 36 26.47 15.30 -3.02
N VAL A 37 25.72 14.41 -2.37
CA VAL A 37 25.63 14.38 -0.89
C VAL A 37 26.98 14.03 -0.26
N ILE A 38 27.74 13.08 -0.83
CA ILE A 38 29.07 12.72 -0.33
C ILE A 38 30.05 13.89 -0.50
N ASN A 39 30.06 14.56 -1.64
CA ASN A 39 30.92 15.72 -1.85
C ASN A 39 30.57 16.85 -0.88
N LYS A 40 29.27 17.10 -0.68
CA LYS A 40 28.80 18.12 0.27
C LYS A 40 29.14 17.77 1.72
N ALA A 41 29.11 16.50 2.09
CA ALA A 41 29.57 16.05 3.41
C ALA A 41 31.10 16.18 3.56
N GLY A 42 31.86 15.94 2.50
CA GLY A 42 33.31 16.17 2.46
C GLY A 42 33.68 17.64 2.64
N GLU A 43 32.99 18.56 1.96
CA GLU A 43 33.20 20.00 2.12
C GLU A 43 32.91 20.50 3.54
N VAL A 44 31.93 19.91 4.24
CA VAL A 44 31.63 20.25 5.63
C VAL A 44 32.71 19.71 6.59
N LEU A 45 33.25 18.52 6.33
CA LEU A 45 34.34 17.94 7.12
C LEU A 45 35.66 18.71 6.95
N ASP A 46 35.95 19.21 5.74
CA ASP A 46 37.14 20.04 5.49
C ASP A 46 37.00 21.45 6.09
N ALA A 47 35.78 21.97 6.26
CA ALA A 47 35.52 23.26 6.92
C ALA A 47 35.65 23.20 8.45
N ASP A 48 35.34 22.05 9.09
CA ASP A 48 35.48 21.85 10.55
C ASP A 48 36.93 21.57 10.99
N LEU A 49 37.86 21.30 10.06
CA LEU A 49 39.28 21.06 10.38
C LEU A 49 40.14 22.35 10.41
N ALA A 50 39.55 23.52 10.19
CA ALA A 50 40.24 24.82 10.19
C ALA A 50 40.07 25.61 11.50
N LEU A 51 39.95 24.93 12.64
CA LEU A 51 40.01 25.56 13.96
C LEU A 51 41.47 25.69 14.40
N PRO A 52 41.94 26.88 14.83
CA PRO A 52 43.25 27.00 15.46
C PRO A 52 43.20 26.27 16.80
N TYR A 53 44.08 25.30 16.99
CA TYR A 53 44.31 24.66 18.27
C TYR A 53 44.85 25.71 19.24
N ASP A 54 43.97 26.25 20.10
CA ASP A 54 44.38 26.86 21.35
C ASP A 54 44.41 25.76 22.42
N ASP A 55 45.59 25.62 23.03
CA ASP A 55 45.86 24.82 24.21
C ASP A 55 44.82 25.08 25.30
N ILE A 56 44.06 24.04 25.69
CA ILE A 56 43.34 24.05 26.97
C ILE A 56 43.60 22.74 27.69
N GLU A 57 44.09 22.94 28.90
CA GLU A 57 44.59 22.03 29.91
C GLU A 57 43.58 20.97 30.38
N ASP A 58 44.15 19.90 30.93
CA ASP A 58 43.50 18.85 31.71
C ASP A 58 42.50 19.41 32.74
N VAL A 59 41.22 18.98 32.65
CA VAL A 59 40.25 19.16 33.74
C VAL A 59 39.42 17.89 33.93
N ASP A 60 39.33 17.55 35.21
CA ASP A 60 38.82 16.35 35.89
C ASP A 60 37.44 15.80 35.48
N GLU A 61 37.33 14.50 35.73
CA GLU A 61 36.10 13.75 35.99
C GLU A 61 35.15 14.50 36.94
N SER A 62 33.90 14.70 36.52
CA SER A 62 32.80 14.61 37.48
C SER A 62 31.52 14.13 36.81
N ASP A 63 30.93 13.14 37.45
CA ASP A 63 29.60 12.61 37.25
C ASP A 63 28.53 13.71 37.16
N ASN A 64 27.62 13.59 36.19
CA ASN A 64 26.23 13.96 36.43
C ASN A 64 25.26 13.39 35.39
N GLU A 65 24.44 12.45 35.88
CA GLU A 65 23.00 12.33 35.68
C GLU A 65 22.44 12.62 34.28
N LYS A 66 22.09 11.54 33.57
CA LYS A 66 21.01 11.56 32.57
C LYS A 66 19.87 10.65 33.00
N GLU A 67 18.86 11.33 33.53
CA GLU A 67 17.45 10.97 33.55
C GLU A 67 16.95 10.47 32.17
N ASN A 68 16.17 9.38 32.20
CA ASN A 68 14.83 9.24 31.57
C ASN A 68 14.77 9.24 30.02
N TYR A 69 14.14 8.32 29.28
CA TYR A 69 12.88 7.62 29.51
C TYR A 69 12.90 6.24 28.84
N GLU A 70 12.49 5.26 29.64
CA GLU A 70 12.09 3.92 29.25
C GLU A 70 10.77 4.02 28.46
N LEU A 71 10.81 3.71 27.16
CA LEU A 71 9.60 3.57 26.34
C LEU A 71 9.35 2.09 26.13
N GLU A 72 8.69 1.50 27.13
CA GLU A 72 8.02 0.21 27.05
C GLU A 72 7.08 0.21 25.84
N LEU A 73 7.52 -0.44 24.76
CA LEU A 73 6.67 -0.80 23.64
C LEU A 73 5.62 -1.79 24.13
N TYR A 74 4.40 -1.29 24.33
CA TYR A 74 3.21 -2.07 24.58
C TYR A 74 3.12 -3.25 23.60
N SER A 75 3.33 -4.43 24.17
CA SER A 75 2.93 -5.71 23.59
C SER A 75 1.41 -5.78 23.60
N ILE A 76 0.77 -5.28 22.54
CA ILE A 76 -0.61 -5.67 22.25
C ILE A 76 -0.53 -6.94 21.40
N ASN A 77 -0.49 -8.07 22.11
CA ASN A 77 -1.07 -9.30 21.61
C ASN A 77 -2.57 -9.03 21.40
N ASP A 78 -3.00 -8.94 20.15
CA ASP A 78 -4.31 -9.48 19.83
C ASP A 78 -4.25 -10.35 18.57
N GLN A 79 -4.71 -11.58 18.79
CA GLN A 79 -4.68 -12.69 17.89
C GLN A 79 -5.79 -12.52 16.86
N ARG A 80 -5.45 -12.15 15.62
CA ARG A 80 -6.31 -12.47 14.48
C ARG A 80 -5.52 -12.61 13.18
N SER A 81 -4.95 -13.80 13.03
CA SER A 81 -5.04 -14.63 11.82
C SER A 81 -4.98 -13.91 10.47
N SER A 82 -3.77 -13.76 9.92
CA SER A 82 -3.54 -14.01 8.50
C SER A 82 -2.06 -14.32 8.28
N LYS A 83 -1.71 -15.55 8.63
CA LYS A 83 -0.47 -16.19 8.20
C LYS A 83 -0.56 -16.33 6.67
N PHE A 84 0.00 -15.35 5.95
CA PHE A 84 0.18 -15.42 4.51
C PHE A 84 1.23 -16.51 4.22
N ASP A 85 0.75 -17.74 4.03
CA ASP A 85 1.55 -18.89 3.63
C ASP A 85 2.05 -18.70 2.18
N TYR A 86 3.19 -18.02 2.02
CA TYR A 86 3.98 -18.07 0.79
C TYR A 86 5.30 -18.79 1.04
N LEU A 87 5.28 -20.06 1.48
CA LEU A 87 6.45 -20.95 1.33
C LEU A 87 6.08 -22.42 1.63
N LYS A 88 5.61 -23.17 0.62
CA LYS A 88 5.81 -24.62 0.57
C LYS A 88 5.60 -25.18 -0.84
N GLN A 89 6.66 -25.18 -1.65
CA GLN A 89 6.81 -26.13 -2.73
C GLN A 89 8.18 -26.77 -2.60
N ASN A 90 8.22 -27.96 -2.02
CA ASN A 90 9.25 -28.94 -2.28
C ASN A 90 8.58 -30.31 -2.39
N THR A 91 8.76 -30.90 -3.59
CA THR A 91 9.00 -32.33 -3.84
C THR A 91 8.07 -33.34 -3.18
N THR A 92 7.09 -33.89 -3.92
CA THR A 92 6.95 -35.34 -4.10
C THR A 92 6.05 -35.63 -5.32
N SER A 93 6.56 -36.48 -6.21
CA SER A 93 5.84 -37.16 -7.29
C SER A 93 4.77 -38.12 -6.74
N ASN A 94 3.52 -38.02 -7.20
CA ASN A 94 2.71 -39.15 -7.68
C ASN A 94 1.28 -38.75 -8.11
N ASN A 95 1.02 -38.92 -9.40
CA ASN A 95 -0.24 -39.21 -10.08
C ASN A 95 -1.56 -38.99 -9.33
N SER A 96 -2.11 -37.79 -9.46
CA SER A 96 -3.53 -37.61 -9.77
C SER A 96 -3.64 -36.35 -10.64
N TYR A 97 -4.37 -36.43 -11.76
CA TYR A 97 -4.68 -35.24 -12.56
C TYR A 97 -5.79 -34.46 -11.84
N GLU A 98 -5.46 -33.92 -10.68
CA GLU A 98 -6.29 -32.92 -10.04
C GLU A 98 -6.12 -31.65 -10.87
N PHE A 99 -7.15 -31.31 -11.66
CA PHE A 99 -7.19 -30.03 -12.38
C PHE A 99 -7.14 -28.90 -11.34
N HIS A 100 -5.91 -28.50 -10.98
CA HIS A 100 -5.63 -27.22 -10.37
C HIS A 100 -5.95 -26.16 -11.43
N THR A 101 -7.24 -25.85 -11.55
CA THR A 101 -7.64 -24.58 -12.13
C THR A 101 -6.90 -23.53 -11.33
N LEU A 102 -6.02 -22.81 -12.01
CA LEU A 102 -5.32 -21.67 -11.45
C LEU A 102 -6.44 -20.77 -10.87
N LYS A 103 -6.68 -20.83 -9.56
CA LYS A 103 -7.55 -19.88 -8.84
C LYS A 103 -6.82 -18.55 -8.84
N LYS A 104 -6.67 -17.96 -10.02
CA LYS A 104 -6.27 -16.59 -10.17
C LYS A 104 -7.45 -15.83 -9.61
N ARG A 105 -7.32 -15.36 -8.36
CA ARG A 105 -8.24 -14.40 -7.76
C ARG A 105 -8.36 -13.31 -8.82
N VAL A 106 -9.54 -13.21 -9.46
CA VAL A 106 -9.73 -12.24 -10.53
C VAL A 106 -9.59 -10.90 -9.84
N VAL A 107 -8.43 -10.27 -10.01
CA VAL A 107 -8.20 -8.90 -9.57
C VAL A 107 -8.95 -8.06 -10.57
N THR A 108 -10.24 -7.90 -10.32
CA THR A 108 -11.05 -6.93 -11.01
C THR A 108 -10.50 -5.54 -10.70
N CYS A 109 -10.64 -4.61 -11.64
CA CYS A 109 -10.20 -3.22 -11.46
C CYS A 109 -10.76 -2.58 -10.18
N TRP A 110 -12.00 -2.93 -9.79
CA TRP A 110 -12.62 -2.45 -8.56
C TRP A 110 -11.92 -2.96 -7.28
N ASN A 111 -11.30 -4.15 -7.32
CA ASN A 111 -10.61 -4.71 -6.16
C ASN A 111 -9.30 -3.96 -5.85
N THR A 112 -8.56 -3.53 -6.88
CA THR A 112 -7.37 -2.69 -6.68
C THR A 112 -7.73 -1.35 -6.06
N ILE A 113 -8.83 -0.73 -6.52
CA ILE A 113 -9.33 0.54 -5.97
C ILE A 113 -9.75 0.35 -4.51
N LEU A 114 -10.51 -0.71 -4.19
CA LEU A 114 -10.93 -1.00 -2.81
C LEU A 114 -9.74 -1.19 -1.87
N ILE A 115 -8.70 -1.92 -2.29
CA ILE A 115 -7.48 -2.13 -1.48
C ILE A 115 -6.77 -0.79 -1.24
N MET A 116 -6.65 0.04 -2.28
CA MET A 116 -6.04 1.37 -2.18
C MET A 116 -6.82 2.26 -1.20
N LEU A 117 -8.15 2.33 -1.34
CA LEU A 117 -9.00 3.16 -0.49
C LEU A 117 -8.99 2.69 0.97
N ARG A 118 -9.01 1.37 1.22
CA ARG A 118 -8.86 0.82 2.58
C ARG A 118 -7.50 1.15 3.18
N SER A 119 -6.44 1.04 2.38
CA SER A 119 -5.09 1.40 2.82
C SER A 119 -4.98 2.90 3.10
N TYR A 120 -5.66 3.73 2.31
CA TYR A 120 -5.75 5.17 2.56
C TYR A 120 -6.49 5.45 3.86
N GLU A 121 -7.70 4.90 4.03
CA GLU A 121 -8.55 5.11 5.21
C GLU A 121 -7.83 4.75 6.52
N PHE A 122 -7.15 3.61 6.55
CA PHE A 122 -6.39 3.18 7.72
C PHE A 122 -5.21 4.11 8.06
N ASN A 123 -4.62 4.75 7.04
CA ASN A 123 -3.42 5.57 7.19
C ASN A 123 -3.68 7.08 7.08
N ILE A 124 -4.94 7.55 7.13
CA ILE A 124 -5.27 8.99 7.04
C ILE A 124 -4.38 9.84 7.97
N PRO A 125 -4.22 9.52 9.27
CA PRO A 125 -3.42 10.35 10.18
C PRO A 125 -1.94 10.40 9.75
N GLY A 126 -1.39 9.29 9.28
CA GLY A 126 0.00 9.22 8.83
C GLY A 126 0.23 9.99 7.52
N ILE A 127 -0.71 9.87 6.59
CA ILE A 127 -0.67 10.58 5.30
C ILE A 127 -0.76 12.10 5.54
N GLU A 128 -1.65 12.55 6.43
CA GLU A 128 -1.75 13.97 6.78
C GLU A 128 -0.45 14.52 7.39
N ILE A 129 0.19 13.79 8.31
CA ILE A 129 1.46 14.21 8.91
C ILE A 129 2.52 14.37 7.81
N ILE A 130 2.64 13.39 6.91
CA ILE A 130 3.62 13.43 5.82
C ILE A 130 3.34 14.61 4.88
N LEU A 131 2.08 14.82 4.46
CA LEU A 131 1.69 15.92 3.58
C LEU A 131 1.95 17.29 4.22
N ARG A 132 1.69 17.44 5.53
CA ARG A 132 2.00 18.68 6.27
C ARG A 132 3.51 18.93 6.35
N CYS A 133 4.31 17.90 6.62
CA CYS A 133 5.78 18.00 6.62
C CYS A 133 6.32 18.45 5.26
N LEU A 134 5.71 17.96 4.17
CA LEU A 134 6.06 18.35 2.79
C LEU A 134 5.46 19.68 2.34
N LYS A 135 4.66 20.35 3.19
CA LYS A 135 3.93 21.60 2.89
C LYS A 135 2.97 21.48 1.69
N LEU A 136 2.44 20.28 1.45
CA LEU A 136 1.50 19.98 0.37
C LEU A 136 0.06 20.03 0.90
N PHE A 137 -0.38 21.20 1.34
CA PHE A 137 -1.70 21.37 1.97
C PHE A 137 -2.86 21.17 0.98
N ASP A 138 -2.66 21.50 -0.29
CA ASP A 138 -3.67 21.38 -1.34
C ASP A 138 -4.07 19.93 -1.64
N LEU A 139 -3.25 18.96 -1.21
CA LEU A 139 -3.49 17.53 -1.38
C LEU A 139 -4.15 16.88 -0.15
N ILE A 140 -4.34 17.64 0.93
CA ILE A 140 -5.02 17.14 2.12
C ILE A 140 -6.51 17.16 1.84
N LEU A 141 -7.12 15.97 1.80
CA LEU A 141 -8.56 15.83 1.62
C LEU A 141 -9.31 16.47 2.78
N THR A 142 -10.38 17.18 2.45
CA THR A 142 -11.32 17.75 3.40
C THR A 142 -12.05 16.65 4.18
N PRO A 143 -12.58 16.94 5.37
CA PRO A 143 -13.38 15.97 6.13
C PRO A 143 -14.54 15.38 5.32
N THR A 144 -15.18 16.19 4.48
CA THR A 144 -16.25 15.78 3.57
C THR A 144 -15.77 14.80 2.49
N GLU A 145 -14.58 15.00 1.94
CA GLU A 145 -14.02 14.07 0.96
C GLU A 145 -13.62 12.74 1.61
N ASN A 146 -13.16 12.77 2.86
CA ASN A 146 -12.89 11.55 3.62
C ASN A 146 -14.16 10.75 3.92
N GLU A 147 -15.28 11.41 4.16
CA GLU A 147 -16.59 10.74 4.26
C GLU A 147 -16.98 10.06 2.94
N ILE A 148 -16.81 10.73 1.80
CA ILE A 148 -17.06 10.15 0.48
C ILE A 148 -16.17 8.92 0.24
N VAL A 149 -14.90 8.96 0.66
CA VAL A 149 -13.99 7.81 0.56
C VAL A 149 -14.51 6.63 1.39
N ARG A 150 -15.02 6.87 2.60
CA ARG A 150 -15.59 5.82 3.45
C ARG A 150 -16.85 5.21 2.81
N ASP A 151 -17.76 6.04 2.33
CA ASP A 151 -18.97 5.58 1.63
C ASP A 151 -18.62 4.73 0.40
N LEU A 152 -17.56 5.13 -0.33
CA LEU A 152 -17.07 4.38 -1.49
C LEU A 152 -16.45 3.04 -1.08
N VAL A 153 -15.72 2.97 0.04
CA VAL A 153 -15.18 1.73 0.60
C VAL A 153 -16.32 0.77 0.98
N ASP A 154 -17.36 1.27 1.65
CA ASP A 154 -18.51 0.47 2.05
C ASP A 154 -19.31 -0.06 0.85
N PHE A 155 -19.54 0.82 -0.14
CA PHE A 155 -20.16 0.46 -1.40
C PHE A 155 -19.38 -0.64 -2.12
N LEU A 156 -18.06 -0.45 -2.32
CA LEU A 156 -17.20 -1.43 -2.98
C LEU A 156 -17.04 -2.73 -2.16
N GLY A 157 -17.09 -2.65 -0.84
CA GLY A 157 -17.08 -3.81 0.06
C GLY A 157 -18.22 -4.78 -0.21
N SER A 158 -19.40 -4.26 -0.55
CA SER A 158 -20.57 -5.07 -0.93
C SER A 158 -20.31 -5.93 -2.19
N PHE A 159 -19.54 -5.41 -3.15
CA PHE A 159 -19.13 -6.17 -4.33
C PHE A 159 -18.09 -7.24 -3.99
N GLU A 160 -17.17 -6.98 -3.05
CA GLU A 160 -16.23 -7.99 -2.57
C GLU A 160 -16.95 -9.18 -1.94
N THR A 161 -17.95 -8.92 -1.08
CA THR A 161 -18.78 -9.97 -0.49
C THR A 161 -19.54 -10.75 -1.56
N THR A 162 -20.19 -10.04 -2.49
CA THR A 162 -20.98 -10.66 -3.57
C THR A 162 -20.11 -11.53 -4.47
N THR A 163 -18.95 -11.03 -4.89
CA THR A 163 -18.01 -11.80 -5.73
C THR A 163 -17.38 -12.96 -4.98
N THR A 164 -17.15 -12.84 -3.68
CA THR A 164 -16.70 -13.96 -2.83
C THR A 164 -17.75 -15.06 -2.74
N ILE A 165 -19.02 -14.70 -2.56
CA ILE A 165 -20.15 -15.66 -2.56
C ILE A 165 -20.27 -16.35 -3.91
N LEU A 166 -20.24 -15.58 -5.01
CA LEU A 166 -20.32 -16.12 -6.38
C LEU A 166 -19.12 -17.00 -6.75
N SER A 167 -17.95 -16.73 -6.16
CA SER A 167 -16.73 -17.51 -6.40
C SER A 167 -16.60 -18.74 -5.49
N ALA A 168 -17.51 -18.94 -4.54
CA ALA A 168 -17.55 -20.11 -3.66
C ALA A 168 -18.04 -21.35 -4.43
N SER A 169 -17.21 -21.83 -5.34
CA SER A 169 -17.51 -22.82 -6.39
C SER A 169 -17.72 -24.27 -5.93
N LYS A 170 -17.94 -24.53 -4.64
CA LYS A 170 -17.91 -25.91 -4.10
C LYS A 170 -19.28 -26.53 -3.79
N SER A 171 -20.36 -25.76 -3.69
CA SER A 171 -21.65 -26.33 -3.23
C SER A 171 -22.92 -25.67 -3.75
N TYR A 172 -22.86 -24.53 -4.44
CA TYR A 172 -24.05 -23.80 -4.87
C TYR A 172 -24.06 -23.56 -6.38
N SER A 173 -25.24 -23.66 -7.00
CA SER A 173 -25.45 -23.22 -8.38
C SER A 173 -25.23 -21.71 -8.45
N THR A 174 -24.02 -21.30 -8.83
CA THR A 174 -23.62 -19.89 -8.94
C THR A 174 -24.45 -19.14 -9.98
N MET A 175 -24.96 -19.85 -10.99
CA MET A 175 -25.83 -19.26 -12.02
C MET A 175 -27.20 -18.83 -11.50
N SER A 176 -27.83 -19.59 -10.60
CA SER A 176 -29.11 -19.18 -10.02
C SER A 176 -28.95 -17.95 -9.12
N LEU A 177 -27.81 -17.84 -8.43
CA LEU A 177 -27.49 -16.68 -7.58
C LEU A 177 -27.22 -15.42 -8.42
N CYS A 178 -26.54 -15.55 -9.57
CA CYS A 178 -26.40 -14.47 -10.55
C CYS A 178 -27.74 -13.96 -11.07
N LEU A 179 -28.67 -14.86 -11.40
CA LEU A 179 -30.02 -14.49 -11.87
C LEU A 179 -30.81 -13.76 -10.77
N LEU A 180 -30.70 -14.20 -9.52
CA LEU A 180 -31.37 -13.58 -8.39
C LEU A 180 -30.81 -12.18 -8.11
N LEU A 181 -29.48 -12.02 -8.13
CA LEU A 181 -28.81 -10.72 -8.05
C LEU A 181 -29.25 -9.77 -9.16
N ARG A 182 -29.40 -10.28 -10.40
CA ARG A 182 -29.89 -9.47 -11.52
C ARG A 182 -31.32 -8.98 -11.29
N ILE A 183 -32.22 -9.83 -10.78
CA ILE A 183 -33.61 -9.46 -10.49
C ILE A 183 -33.65 -8.40 -9.38
N VAL A 184 -32.87 -8.58 -8.31
CA VAL A 184 -32.81 -7.62 -7.19
C VAL A 184 -32.21 -6.29 -7.65
N GLY A 185 -31.12 -6.33 -8.42
CA GLY A 185 -30.48 -5.14 -8.96
C GLY A 185 -31.40 -4.33 -9.88
N ASN A 186 -32.15 -5.00 -10.77
CA ASN A 186 -33.13 -4.33 -11.63
C ASN A 186 -34.24 -3.64 -10.82
N LYS A 187 -34.77 -4.31 -9.78
CA LYS A 187 -35.79 -3.70 -8.92
C LYS A 187 -35.29 -2.45 -8.18
N TYR A 188 -34.03 -2.46 -7.75
CA TYR A 188 -33.42 -1.29 -7.10
C TYR A 188 -33.24 -0.12 -8.07
N LEU A 189 -32.87 -0.40 -9.32
CA LEU A 189 -32.75 0.62 -10.36
C LEU A 189 -34.11 1.22 -10.74
N ASP A 190 -35.14 0.38 -10.85
CA ASP A 190 -36.51 0.83 -11.14
C ASP A 190 -37.08 1.69 -10.00
N TRP A 191 -36.79 1.32 -8.74
CA TRP A 191 -37.22 2.09 -7.56
C TRP A 191 -36.59 3.49 -7.53
N ASN A 192 -35.30 3.60 -7.82
CA ASN A 192 -34.62 4.91 -7.90
C ASN A 192 -35.11 5.76 -9.10
N SER A 193 -35.59 5.12 -10.18
CA SER A 193 -36.21 5.85 -11.29
C SER A 193 -37.54 6.47 -10.87
N ALA A 194 -38.37 5.73 -10.13
CA ALA A 194 -39.65 6.21 -9.63
C ALA A 194 -39.47 7.33 -8.57
N GLU A 195 -38.46 7.25 -7.70
CA GLU A 195 -38.15 8.32 -6.76
C GLU A 195 -37.65 9.59 -7.45
N ARG A 196 -36.85 9.47 -8.53
CA ARG A 196 -36.45 10.63 -9.34
C ARG A 196 -37.63 11.30 -10.03
N GLU A 197 -38.55 10.53 -10.61
CA GLU A 197 -39.76 11.09 -11.22
C GLU A 197 -40.66 11.79 -10.19
N LEU A 198 -40.71 11.28 -8.95
CA LEU A 198 -41.44 11.96 -7.88
C LEU A 198 -40.75 13.25 -7.44
N ALA A 199 -39.41 13.26 -7.32
CA ALA A 199 -38.64 14.45 -6.93
C ALA A 199 -38.67 15.57 -7.99
N GLU A 200 -38.78 15.24 -9.28
CA GLU A 200 -38.89 16.23 -10.37
C GLU A 200 -40.29 16.87 -10.46
N ASN A 201 -41.30 16.29 -9.81
CA ASN A 201 -42.67 16.80 -9.78
C ASN A 201 -42.99 17.69 -8.57
N PHE A 202 -42.00 17.96 -7.70
CA PHE A 202 -42.08 18.89 -6.57
C PHE A 202 -41.18 20.11 -6.80
#